data_AF-A0A9X4LLD6-F1
#
_entry.id   AF-A0A9X4LLD6-F1
#
_cell.length_a   1.000
_cell.length_b   1.000
_cell.length_c   1.000
_cell.angle_alpha   90.00
_cell.angle_beta   90.00
_cell.angle_gamma   90.00
#
_symmetry.space_group_name_H-M   'P 1'
#
loop_
_entity.id
_entity.type
_entity.pdbx_description
1 polymer ?
#
loop_
_entity_poly.entity_id
_entity_poly.type
_entity_poly.pdbx_seq_one_letter_code
_entity_poly.pdbx_strand_id
1 'polypeptide(L)'
;MDDARSGLRSGQEVWATEANGEPIQIAWEWTEIQPDVVALFDPMNILCNVALIDGEGHTLARSKRMLHLNNVVHQLGWRECLDEPRSPPRFSLSAWAP
;
A
#
# COMPACT_ATOMS: atom_id res chain seq x y z
N MET A 1 -15.91 -8.73 -29.38
CA MET A 1 -15.99 -8.66 -27.92
C MET A 1 -14.79 -9.41 -27.40
N ASP A 2 -13.62 -8.75 -27.44
CA ASP A 2 -12.34 -9.29 -27.00
C ASP A 2 -11.39 -8.12 -26.70
N ASP A 3 -10.57 -8.33 -25.67
CA ASP A 3 -9.27 -7.69 -25.37
C ASP A 3 -9.13 -6.32 -24.71
N ALA A 4 -10.17 -5.52 -24.47
CA ALA A 4 -9.98 -4.23 -23.77
C ALA A 4 -9.52 -4.36 -22.30
N ARG A 5 -9.78 -5.51 -21.64
CA ARG A 5 -9.34 -5.80 -20.27
C ARG A 5 -8.02 -6.58 -20.18
N SER A 6 -7.55 -7.15 -21.29
CA SER A 6 -6.39 -8.06 -21.33
C SER A 6 -5.05 -7.34 -21.10
N GLY A 7 -5.04 -6.02 -21.24
CA GLY A 7 -3.87 -5.16 -20.96
C GLY A 7 -3.96 -4.34 -19.68
N LEU A 8 -5.02 -4.47 -18.87
CA LEU A 8 -5.14 -3.69 -17.63
C LEU A 8 -4.20 -4.24 -16.56
N ARG A 9 -3.39 -3.35 -16.00
CA ARG A 9 -2.37 -3.73 -15.02
C ARG A 9 -2.97 -3.90 -13.63
N SER A 10 -2.33 -4.73 -12.82
CA SER A 10 -2.60 -4.84 -11.40
C SER A 10 -1.32 -5.19 -10.67
N GLY A 11 -1.22 -4.79 -9.42
CA GLY A 11 -0.01 -5.05 -8.65
C GLY A 11 -0.18 -4.76 -7.18
N GLN A 12 0.95 -4.86 -6.49
CA GLN A 12 1.07 -4.53 -5.08
C GLN A 12 2.15 -3.46 -4.93
N GLU A 13 1.89 -2.49 -4.07
CA GLU A 13 2.86 -1.47 -3.70
C GLU A 13 3.26 -1.66 -2.24
N VAL A 14 4.54 -1.44 -1.98
CA VAL A 14 5.12 -1.41 -0.64
C VAL A 14 5.93 -0.15 -0.51
N TRP A 15 5.56 0.68 0.46
CA TRP A 15 6.25 1.91 0.80
C TRP A 15 6.77 1.79 2.22
N ALA A 16 7.99 2.29 2.43
CA ALA A 16 8.70 2.14 3.69
C ALA A 16 9.41 3.43 4.10
N THR A 17 9.46 3.65 5.39
CA THR A 17 10.31 4.66 6.03
C THR A 17 10.85 4.09 7.34
N GLU A 18 11.70 4.83 8.04
CA GLU A 18 12.22 4.44 9.35
C GLU A 18 11.87 5.51 10.38
N ALA A 19 11.47 5.09 11.57
CA ALA A 19 11.26 5.96 12.71
C ALA A 19 11.92 5.35 13.95
N ASN A 20 12.80 6.10 14.61
CA ASN A 20 13.54 5.64 15.78
C ASN A 20 14.32 4.33 15.56
N GLY A 21 14.81 4.08 14.33
CA GLY A 21 15.54 2.87 13.97
C GLY A 21 14.65 1.65 13.68
N GLU A 22 13.32 1.81 13.77
CA GLU A 22 12.35 0.76 13.44
C GLU A 22 11.73 1.02 12.05
N PRO A 23 11.61 0.01 11.19
CA PRO A 23 11.00 0.16 9.88
C PRO A 23 9.48 0.28 10.00
N ILE A 24 8.92 1.28 9.33
CA ILE A 24 7.47 1.45 9.14
C ILE A 24 7.17 1.15 7.68
N GLN A 25 6.29 0.19 7.45
CA GLN A 25 5.92 -0.28 6.12
C GLN A 25 4.41 -0.23 5.96
N ILE A 26 3.98 0.16 4.76
CA ILE A 26 2.60 0.15 4.33
C ILE A 26 2.52 -0.51 2.97
N ALA A 27 1.54 -1.40 2.79
CA ALA A 27 1.36 -2.13 1.56
C ALA A 27 -0.12 -2.21 1.16
N TRP A 28 -0.38 -2.13 -0.14
CA TRP A 28 -1.72 -2.19 -0.71
C TRP A 28 -1.69 -2.78 -2.11
N GLU A 29 -2.87 -3.17 -2.58
CA GLU A 29 -3.08 -3.66 -3.93
C GLU A 29 -3.74 -2.59 -4.78
N TRP A 30 -3.41 -2.57 -6.07
CA TRP A 30 -3.97 -1.64 -7.04
C TRP A 30 -4.35 -2.34 -8.33
N THR A 31 -5.28 -1.73 -9.07
CA THR A 31 -5.69 -2.19 -10.38
C THR A 31 -5.98 -1.00 -11.30
N GLU A 32 -5.61 -1.14 -12.56
CA GLU A 32 -6.01 -0.26 -13.64
C GLU A 32 -7.42 -0.62 -14.08
N ILE A 33 -8.38 0.29 -13.92
CA ILE A 33 -9.81 0.02 -14.19
C ILE A 33 -10.22 0.40 -15.63
N GLN A 34 -9.45 1.29 -16.24
CA GLN A 34 -9.46 1.68 -17.64
C GLN A 34 -8.04 2.16 -17.99
N PRO A 35 -7.65 2.23 -19.27
CA PRO A 35 -6.30 2.70 -19.65
C PRO A 35 -5.94 4.02 -18.93
N ASP A 36 -4.77 4.02 -18.29
CA ASP A 36 -4.18 5.12 -17.52
C ASP A 36 -4.97 5.57 -16.28
N VAL A 37 -5.98 4.82 -15.84
CA VAL A 37 -6.70 5.09 -14.59
C VAL A 37 -6.53 3.95 -13.61
N VAL A 38 -5.75 4.25 -12.58
CA VAL A 38 -5.41 3.31 -11.53
C VAL A 38 -6.15 3.65 -10.23
N ALA A 39 -6.74 2.61 -9.63
CA ALA A 39 -7.45 2.67 -8.36
C ALA A 39 -6.85 1.69 -7.34
N LEU A 40 -7.14 1.92 -6.06
CA LEU A 40 -6.93 0.91 -5.04
C LEU A 40 -7.87 -0.28 -5.30
N PHE A 41 -7.33 -1.49 -5.23
CA PHE A 41 -8.11 -2.71 -5.47
C PHE A 41 -9.10 -2.96 -4.32
N ASP A 42 -8.62 -2.85 -3.08
CA ASP A 42 -9.45 -2.89 -1.88
C ASP A 42 -8.97 -1.84 -0.87
N PRO A 43 -9.65 -0.67 -0.78
CA PRO A 43 -9.35 0.37 0.20
C PRO A 43 -9.46 -0.09 1.66
N MET A 44 -10.13 -1.21 1.92
CA MET A 44 -10.28 -1.78 3.26
C MET A 44 -9.18 -2.81 3.60
N ASN A 45 -8.29 -3.10 2.66
CA ASN A 45 -7.18 -4.05 2.81
C ASN A 45 -5.82 -3.36 2.60
N ILE A 46 -5.51 -2.41 3.49
CA ILE A 46 -4.18 -1.80 3.58
C ILE A 46 -3.42 -2.40 4.76
N LEU A 47 -2.29 -3.03 4.45
CA LEU A 47 -1.39 -3.66 5.41
C LEU A 47 -0.43 -2.61 5.96
N CYS A 48 -0.15 -2.69 7.26
CA CYS A 48 0.84 -1.86 7.91
C CYS A 48 1.39 -2.61 9.11
N ASN A 49 2.72 -2.59 9.29
CA ASN A 49 3.42 -3.35 10.33
C ASN A 49 3.41 -2.66 11.72
N VAL A 50 2.82 -1.46 11.82
CA VAL A 50 2.67 -0.75 13.09
C VAL A 50 1.21 -0.56 13.48
N ALA A 51 0.97 -0.48 14.79
CA ALA A 51 -0.32 -0.08 15.33
C ALA A 51 -0.45 1.44 15.29
N LEU A 52 -1.60 1.93 14.83
CA LEU A 52 -1.97 3.33 14.98
C LEU A 52 -2.66 3.50 16.33
N ILE A 53 -2.16 4.45 17.13
CA ILE A 53 -2.69 4.79 18.44
C ILE A 53 -3.22 6.22 18.44
N ASP A 54 -4.16 6.53 19.34
CA ASP A 54 -4.57 7.91 19.62
C ASP A 54 -3.62 8.61 20.61
N GLY A 55 -3.92 9.86 20.95
CA GLY A 55 -3.12 10.66 21.88
C GLY A 55 -3.13 10.15 23.33
N GLU A 56 -4.01 9.22 23.68
CA GLU A 56 -4.08 8.58 25.00
C GLU A 56 -3.35 7.22 25.00
N GLY A 57 -2.82 6.78 23.85
CA GLY A 57 -2.10 5.52 23.69
C GLY A 57 -3.01 4.33 23.38
N HIS A 58 -4.30 4.53 23.11
CA HIS A 58 -5.20 3.45 22.73
C HIS A 58 -5.11 3.14 21.25
N THR A 59 -5.10 1.85 20.89
CA THR A 59 -5.16 1.42 19.49
C THR A 59 -6.44 1.92 18.82
N LEU A 60 -6.29 2.51 17.63
CA LEU A 60 -7.42 2.98 16.85
C LEU A 60 -8.35 1.84 16.43
N ALA A 61 -9.66 2.08 16.53
CA ALA A 61 -10.67 1.21 15.95
C ALA A 61 -10.43 1.00 14.44
N ARG A 62 -10.77 -0.19 13.93
CA ARG A 62 -10.49 -0.62 12.54
C ARG A 62 -10.89 0.42 11.50
N SER A 63 -12.07 1.02 11.61
CA SER A 63 -12.57 2.03 10.67
C SER A 63 -11.72 3.30 10.65
N LYS A 64 -11.35 3.84 11.82
CA LYS A 64 -10.44 4.99 11.93
C LYS A 64 -9.04 4.66 11.43
N ARG A 65 -8.50 3.50 11.80
CA ARG A 65 -7.21 3.01 11.28
C ARG A 65 -7.22 3.02 9.75
N MET A 66 -8.27 2.47 9.14
CA MET A 66 -8.35 2.38 7.68
C MET A 66 -8.48 3.75 7.01
N LEU A 67 -9.23 4.67 7.61
CA LEU A 67 -9.30 6.06 7.13
C LEU A 67 -7.92 6.73 7.10
N HIS A 68 -7.14 6.60 8.18
CA HIS A 68 -5.80 7.18 8.23
C HIS A 68 -4.84 6.52 7.23
N LEU A 69 -4.87 5.20 7.08
CA LEU A 69 -4.03 4.51 6.10
C LEU A 69 -4.37 4.90 4.67
N ASN A 70 -5.65 5.00 4.32
CA ASN A 70 -6.05 5.49 3.00
C ASN A 70 -5.52 6.91 2.75
N ASN A 71 -5.67 7.82 3.72
CA ASN A 71 -5.16 9.18 3.59
C ASN A 71 -3.65 9.20 3.35
N VAL A 72 -2.88 8.35 4.03
CA VAL A 72 -1.44 8.20 3.79
C VAL A 72 -1.20 7.72 2.36
N VAL A 73 -1.82 6.62 1.93
CA VAL A 73 -1.63 6.08 0.57
C VAL A 73 -1.98 7.12 -0.50
N HIS A 74 -3.03 7.90 -0.31
CA HIS A 74 -3.39 8.98 -1.23
C HIS A 74 -2.35 10.12 -1.31
N GLN A 75 -1.55 10.31 -0.27
CA GLN A 75 -0.49 11.32 -0.21
C GLN A 75 0.86 10.81 -0.76
N LEU A 76 1.04 9.49 -0.90
CA LEU A 76 2.34 8.89 -1.23
C LEU A 76 2.80 9.04 -2.70
N GLY A 77 2.10 9.75 -3.60
CA GLY A 77 2.60 9.96 -4.98
C GLY A 77 2.97 8.65 -5.72
N TRP A 78 2.30 7.55 -5.37
CA TRP A 78 2.68 6.21 -5.83
C TRP A 78 2.25 5.91 -7.25
N ARG A 79 1.27 6.64 -7.78
CA ARG A 79 0.76 6.42 -9.15
C ARG A 79 1.82 6.80 -10.17
N GLU A 80 2.56 7.85 -9.87
CA GLU A 80 3.65 8.39 -10.66
C GLU A 80 4.83 7.41 -10.74
N CYS A 81 5.01 6.57 -9.71
CA CYS A 81 6.09 5.58 -9.64
C CYS A 81 5.75 4.24 -10.31
N LEU A 82 4.53 4.02 -10.81
CA LEU A 82 4.13 2.72 -11.38
C LEU A 82 4.89 2.35 -12.66
N ASP A 83 5.34 3.36 -13.42
CA ASP A 83 6.08 3.17 -14.66
C ASP A 83 7.61 3.23 -14.46
N GLU A 84 8.07 3.49 -13.23
CA GLU A 84 9.50 3.57 -12.94
C GLU A 84 10.14 2.17 -12.86
N PRO A 85 11.37 1.96 -13.37
CA PRO A 85 12.09 0.70 -13.22
C PRO A 85 12.35 0.41 -11.73
N ARG A 86 11.60 -0.55 -11.16
CA ARG A 86 11.77 -0.92 -9.76
C ARG A 86 12.97 -1.85 -9.59
N SER A 87 13.86 -1.49 -8.68
CA SER A 87 14.84 -2.44 -8.14
C SER A 87 14.09 -3.50 -7.33
N PRO A 88 14.51 -4.78 -7.35
CA PRO A 88 13.90 -5.80 -6.50
C PRO A 88 14.02 -5.37 -5.02
N PRO A 89 13.01 -5.64 -4.19
CA PRO A 89 13.05 -5.28 -2.78
C PRO A 89 14.29 -5.88 -2.13
N ARG A 90 15.07 -5.07 -1.42
CA ARG A 90 16.30 -5.47 -0.72
C ARG A 90 16.07 -6.35 0.52
N PHE A 91 14.83 -6.77 0.77
CA PHE A 91 14.46 -7.52 1.96
C PHE A 91 14.08 -8.96 1.62
N SER A 92 14.79 -9.90 2.24
CA SER A 92 14.48 -11.33 2.22
C SER A 92 13.18 -11.58 3.00
N LEU A 93 12.23 -12.29 2.38
CA LEU A 93 10.94 -12.74 2.95
C LEU A 93 11.08 -13.68 4.18
N SER A 94 12.29 -13.93 4.68
CA SER A 94 12.55 -14.76 5.85
C SER A 94 12.01 -14.19 7.17
N ALA A 95 11.49 -12.95 7.19
CA ALA A 95 10.94 -12.31 8.39
C ALA A 95 9.42 -12.53 8.59
N TRP A 96 8.72 -13.22 7.68
CA TRP A 96 7.28 -13.54 7.79
C TRP A 96 7.00 -15.06 7.90
N ALA A 97 7.94 -15.87 8.36
CA ALA A 97 7.58 -17.24 8.73
C ALA A 97 6.88 -17.24 10.11
N PRO A 98 5.72 -17.91 10.27
CA PRO A 98 5.06 -18.05 11.56
C PRO A 98 5.89 -18.82 12.58
#